data_AF-A0A9D6IIE5-F1
#
_entry.id   AF-A0A9D6IIE5-F1
#
_cell.length_a   1.000
_cell.length_b   1.000
_cell.length_c   1.000
_cell.angle_alpha   90.00
_cell.angle_beta   90.00
_cell.angle_gamma   90.00
#
_symmetry.space_group_name_H-M   'P 1'
#
loop_
_entity.id
_entity.type
_entity.pdbx_description
1 polymer ?
#
loop_
_entity_poly.entity_id
_entity_poly.type
_entity_poly.pdbx_seq_one_letter_code
_entity_poly.pdbx_strand_id
1 'polypeptide(L)'
;MTDDTGPVAGARVGWQGECRRVTTDSAGRFFLPASPGGKRLIASKPGYRIAAGSSDSLRLAPLPREDNLDYAWIEPHPDPVQINNCANCHDEIYQQWRGSAHGRSASNPRFLHLFAGTDGKSLPRQTWNARAEHPDGSAVCASCHAPTLASPTLEYDVREAQGVARSGVHCDFCHKVADVPPGKFGTRFGRDAVRLLRPRDGVSLTFGPLDDAVRPGETFAYSPLYKESRYCASCHEGIVFGAHAYGTYSEWLASPARAQGKHCQSCHMAPTGKMNNIAPGKGGIVRDPRTLASHDMPGGRIDLLRESLRMDVGTSTSTKGKQVAVEIVAQRVGHRVPTGFVDRHLLLVVQAWDEQGKAVALVDGPRLPKKAGRWSGIAGALYAKQLFGPAGEGPIPFWLHVAKIEDTRLHAERPDRRVFLFSPSARRVSVQLWYRRFWQEVADPRGWTDYEFLVAERKAAWR
;
A
#
# COMPACT_ATOMS: atom_id res chain seq x y z
N MET A 1 -7.36 32.10 21.85
CA MET A 1 -7.89 31.23 20.78
C MET A 1 -9.38 31.12 20.95
N THR A 2 -10.14 31.45 19.92
CA THR A 2 -11.62 31.44 19.96
C THR A 2 -12.21 30.84 18.70
N ASP A 3 -13.50 30.52 18.73
CA ASP A 3 -14.36 30.28 17.56
C ASP A 3 -15.65 31.12 17.70
N ASP A 4 -16.68 30.84 16.89
CA ASP A 4 -18.00 31.49 16.97
C ASP A 4 -18.71 31.30 18.33
N THR A 5 -18.35 30.28 19.10
CA THR A 5 -19.03 29.88 20.35
C THR A 5 -18.28 30.27 21.62
N GLY A 6 -16.99 30.62 21.51
CA GLY A 6 -16.18 31.05 22.65
C GLY A 6 -14.73 30.57 22.59
N PRO A 7 -14.06 30.44 23.75
CA PRO A 7 -12.69 29.96 23.82
C PRO A 7 -12.52 28.50 23.36
N VAL A 8 -11.44 28.21 22.62
CA VAL A 8 -11.15 26.86 22.14
C VAL A 8 -9.97 26.25 22.89
N ALA A 9 -10.26 25.25 23.72
CA ALA A 9 -9.26 24.45 24.42
C ALA A 9 -8.65 23.37 23.52
N GLY A 10 -7.43 22.93 23.83
CA GLY A 10 -6.80 21.79 23.13
C GLY A 10 -6.31 22.09 21.71
N ALA A 11 -6.33 23.35 21.25
CA ALA A 11 -5.81 23.73 19.95
C ALA A 11 -4.27 23.72 19.98
N ARG A 12 -3.65 23.20 18.92
CA ARG A 12 -2.20 23.23 18.72
C ARG A 12 -1.84 24.60 18.16
N VAL A 13 -0.91 25.31 18.81
CA VAL A 13 -0.49 26.66 18.41
C VAL A 13 1.03 26.70 18.27
N GLY A 14 1.53 27.37 17.24
CA GLY A 14 2.96 27.54 17.02
C GLY A 14 3.28 28.46 15.85
N TRP A 15 4.57 28.61 15.57
CA TRP A 15 5.06 29.41 14.44
C TRP A 15 5.13 28.57 13.17
N GLN A 16 4.71 29.14 12.05
CA GLN A 16 4.68 28.44 10.76
C GLN A 16 6.08 27.91 10.37
N GLY A 17 6.17 26.65 9.96
CA GLY A 17 7.42 25.99 9.57
C GLY A 17 8.29 25.51 10.74
N GLU A 18 7.93 25.82 11.99
CA GLU A 18 8.59 25.26 13.17
C GLU A 18 7.92 23.94 13.58
N CYS A 19 8.65 23.04 14.23
CA CYS A 19 8.07 21.80 14.76
C CYS A 19 7.43 22.00 16.15
N ARG A 20 7.89 23.00 16.92
CA ARG A 20 7.39 23.23 18.29
C ARG A 20 5.94 23.68 18.25
N ARG A 21 5.11 23.04 19.08
CA ARG A 21 3.71 23.41 19.34
C ARG A 21 3.47 23.50 20.83
N VAL A 22 2.52 24.35 21.21
CA VAL A 22 1.90 24.36 22.55
C VAL A 22 0.41 24.12 22.39
N THR A 23 -0.27 23.84 23.50
CA THR A 23 -1.70 23.56 23.51
C THR A 23 -2.44 24.64 24.29
N THR A 24 -3.60 25.06 23.80
CA THR A 24 -4.44 26.03 24.51
C THR A 24 -5.10 25.44 25.75
N ASP A 25 -5.20 26.25 26.81
CA ASP A 25 -5.93 25.92 28.04
C ASP A 25 -7.46 25.99 27.85
N SER A 26 -8.23 25.74 28.92
CA SER A 26 -9.70 25.81 28.91
C SER A 26 -10.27 27.19 28.53
N ALA A 27 -9.50 28.25 28.75
CA ALA A 27 -9.84 29.62 28.37
C ALA A 27 -9.25 30.02 27.00
N GLY A 28 -8.75 29.06 26.23
CA GLY A 28 -8.16 29.28 24.91
C GLY A 28 -6.84 30.06 24.93
N ARG A 29 -6.20 30.20 26.08
CA ARG A 29 -4.92 30.91 26.26
C ARG A 29 -3.76 29.95 25.96
N PHE A 30 -2.65 30.50 25.51
CA PHE A 30 -1.42 29.76 25.25
C PHE A 30 -0.22 30.65 25.53
N PHE A 31 0.95 30.05 25.73
CA PHE A 31 2.21 30.76 25.88
C PHE A 31 3.23 30.23 24.87
N LEU A 32 3.76 31.12 24.04
CA LEU A 32 4.78 30.80 23.04
C LEU A 32 5.98 31.73 23.20
N PRO A 33 7.21 31.25 22.96
CA PRO A 33 8.36 32.12 22.78
C PRO A 33 8.13 33.12 21.64
N ALA A 34 8.87 34.24 21.66
CA ALA A 34 8.84 35.23 20.61
C ALA A 34 9.03 34.63 19.21
N SER A 35 8.34 35.20 18.21
CA SER A 35 8.35 34.69 16.84
C SER A 35 9.76 34.72 16.23
N PRO A 36 10.32 33.57 15.83
CA PRO A 36 11.59 33.55 15.10
C PRO A 36 11.38 34.21 13.73
N GLY A 37 12.02 35.35 13.48
CA GLY A 37 12.04 36.00 12.17
C GLY A 37 10.66 36.43 11.62
N GLY A 38 9.73 36.84 12.50
CA GLY A 38 8.43 37.38 12.07
C GLY A 38 7.48 36.36 11.41
N LYS A 39 7.67 35.07 11.69
CA LYS A 39 6.81 33.99 11.21
C LYS A 39 5.36 34.17 11.67
N ARG A 40 4.42 33.72 10.84
CA ARG A 40 2.98 33.72 11.15
C ARG A 40 2.67 32.79 12.32
N LEU A 41 1.80 33.23 13.20
CA LEU A 41 1.16 32.37 14.20
C LEU A 41 0.18 31.45 13.48
N ILE A 42 0.21 30.17 13.82
CA ILE A 42 -0.65 29.13 13.29
C ILE A 42 -1.40 28.48 14.42
N ALA A 43 -2.67 28.14 14.19
CA ALA A 43 -3.41 27.25 15.05
C ALA A 43 -4.19 26.19 14.28
N SER A 44 -4.22 24.99 14.84
CA SER A 44 -4.92 23.85 14.27
C SER A 44 -5.51 22.95 15.35
N LYS A 45 -6.68 22.38 15.04
CA LYS A 45 -7.38 21.43 15.90
C LYS A 45 -8.23 20.53 15.01
N PRO A 46 -8.23 19.20 15.21
CA PRO A 46 -9.16 18.32 14.50
C PRO A 46 -10.60 18.84 14.64
N GLY A 47 -11.35 18.86 13.53
CA GLY A 47 -12.69 19.47 13.47
C GLY A 47 -12.71 20.95 13.08
N TYR A 48 -11.54 21.58 12.90
CA TYR A 48 -11.41 22.97 12.48
C TYR A 48 -10.50 23.13 11.25
N ARG A 49 -10.71 24.24 10.54
CA ARG A 49 -9.78 24.75 9.52
C ARG A 49 -8.52 25.28 10.21
N ILE A 50 -7.37 25.12 9.57
CA ILE A 50 -6.11 25.71 10.06
C ILE A 50 -6.22 27.24 9.97
N ALA A 51 -5.99 27.92 11.09
CA ALA A 51 -5.95 29.38 11.14
C ALA A 51 -4.51 29.88 11.12
N ALA A 52 -4.30 31.04 10.50
CA ALA A 52 -3.00 31.69 10.44
C ALA A 52 -3.11 33.21 10.44
N GLY A 53 -2.26 33.88 11.22
CA GLY A 53 -2.27 35.34 11.33
C GLY A 53 -0.97 35.90 11.93
N SER A 54 -0.88 37.22 11.97
CA SER A 54 0.21 37.96 12.63
C SER A 54 -0.19 38.47 14.03
N SER A 55 -1.42 38.21 14.46
CA SER A 55 -1.94 38.61 15.77
C SER A 55 -1.65 37.54 16.83
N ASP A 56 -1.53 37.97 18.08
CA ASP A 56 -1.48 37.12 19.27
C ASP A 56 -2.82 36.42 19.56
N SER A 57 -3.85 36.73 18.78
CA SER A 57 -5.15 36.07 18.80
C SER A 57 -5.49 35.49 17.43
N LEU A 58 -5.99 34.25 17.43
CA LEU A 58 -6.54 33.60 16.24
C LEU A 58 -7.94 33.08 16.54
N ARG A 59 -8.74 33.08 15.48
CA ARG A 59 -10.07 32.49 15.45
C ARG A 59 -10.05 31.23 14.60
N LEU A 60 -10.46 30.10 15.17
CA LEU A 60 -10.63 28.85 14.43
C LEU A 60 -12.03 28.82 13.83
N ALA A 61 -12.10 28.44 12.55
CA ALA A 61 -13.37 28.19 11.87
C ALA A 61 -13.66 26.68 11.88
N PRO A 62 -14.83 26.22 12.34
CA PRO A 62 -15.17 24.80 12.29
C PRO A 62 -15.24 24.29 10.84
N LEU A 63 -15.05 22.98 10.67
CA LEU A 63 -15.27 22.33 9.39
C LEU A 63 -16.77 22.33 9.02
N PRO A 64 -17.10 22.24 7.72
CA PRO A 64 -18.48 22.04 7.29
C PRO A 64 -19.11 20.80 7.98
N ARG A 65 -20.41 20.90 8.30
CA ARG A 65 -21.15 19.79 8.92
C ARG A 65 -21.60 18.73 7.91
N GLU A 66 -21.76 19.12 6.65
CA GLU A 66 -22.26 18.27 5.57
C GLU A 66 -21.21 18.10 4.46
N ASP A 67 -21.19 16.91 3.86
CA ASP A 67 -20.44 16.62 2.64
C ASP A 67 -21.19 17.16 1.41
N ASN A 68 -20.46 17.67 0.42
CA ASN A 68 -21.02 18.08 -0.86
C ASN A 68 -20.97 16.90 -1.86
N LEU A 69 -22.13 16.29 -2.13
CA LEU A 69 -22.20 15.16 -3.08
C LEU A 69 -21.92 15.57 -4.53
N ASP A 70 -22.25 16.80 -4.89
CA ASP A 70 -22.09 17.38 -6.25
C ASP A 70 -20.69 17.96 -6.50
N TYR A 71 -19.74 17.71 -5.59
CA TYR A 71 -18.38 18.22 -5.71
C TYR A 71 -17.67 17.69 -6.96
N ALA A 72 -17.18 18.61 -7.78
CA ALA A 72 -16.30 18.32 -8.90
C ALA A 72 -14.87 18.07 -8.40
N TRP A 73 -14.36 16.87 -8.65
CA TRP A 73 -13.00 16.49 -8.26
C TRP A 73 -11.94 17.35 -8.96
N ILE A 74 -10.89 17.72 -8.23
CA ILE A 74 -9.76 18.47 -8.77
C ILE A 74 -8.84 17.51 -9.55
N GLU A 75 -8.48 17.93 -10.75
CA GLU A 75 -7.57 17.20 -11.64
C GLU A 75 -6.13 17.20 -11.05
N PRO A 76 -5.53 16.02 -10.83
CA PRO A 76 -4.14 15.95 -10.35
C PRO A 76 -3.09 16.40 -11.38
N HIS A 77 -3.36 16.30 -12.69
CA HIS A 77 -2.37 16.59 -13.75
C HIS A 77 -2.12 18.09 -13.96
N PRO A 78 -0.90 18.51 -14.39
CA PRO A 78 -0.59 19.93 -14.55
C PRO A 78 -1.36 20.52 -15.73
N ASP A 79 -1.99 21.67 -15.51
CA ASP A 79 -2.63 22.49 -16.53
C ASP A 79 -2.61 23.94 -16.04
N PRO A 80 -1.88 24.85 -16.70
CA PRO A 80 -1.77 26.25 -16.25
C PRO A 80 -3.10 27.02 -16.32
N VAL A 81 -4.08 26.56 -17.10
CA VAL A 81 -5.43 27.16 -17.17
C VAL A 81 -6.26 26.73 -15.95
N GLN A 82 -6.10 25.48 -15.50
CA GLN A 82 -6.78 24.95 -14.33
C GLN A 82 -5.94 25.21 -13.08
N ILE A 83 -5.97 26.45 -12.58
CA ILE A 83 -5.10 26.94 -11.51
C ILE A 83 -5.06 26.08 -10.23
N ASN A 84 -6.11 25.31 -9.96
CA ASN A 84 -6.24 24.47 -8.76
C ASN A 84 -5.67 23.06 -8.92
N ASN A 85 -5.20 22.67 -10.11
CA ASN A 85 -4.65 21.34 -10.31
C ASN A 85 -3.43 21.10 -9.42
N CYS A 86 -3.39 19.94 -8.76
CA CYS A 86 -2.43 19.68 -7.70
C CYS A 86 -0.98 19.80 -8.19
N ALA A 87 -0.68 19.29 -9.38
CA ALA A 87 0.66 19.31 -9.98
C ALA A 87 1.16 20.70 -10.36
N ASN A 88 0.28 21.71 -10.47
CA ASN A 88 0.71 23.09 -10.74
C ASN A 88 1.57 23.67 -9.60
N CYS A 89 1.42 23.11 -8.39
CA CYS A 89 2.15 23.53 -7.20
C CYS A 89 3.02 22.40 -6.62
N HIS A 90 2.54 21.16 -6.66
CA HIS A 90 3.15 20.01 -5.98
C HIS A 90 3.89 19.06 -6.93
N ASP A 91 4.81 19.58 -7.77
CA ASP A 91 5.44 18.78 -8.84
C ASP A 91 6.15 17.53 -8.31
N GLU A 92 7.04 17.63 -7.32
CA GLU A 92 7.76 16.46 -6.80
C GLU A 92 6.81 15.37 -6.26
N ILE A 93 5.78 15.76 -5.50
CA ILE A 93 4.74 14.84 -5.00
C ILE A 93 3.97 14.22 -6.16
N TYR A 94 3.62 15.00 -7.18
CA TYR A 94 2.93 14.53 -8.37
C TYR A 94 3.75 13.50 -9.15
N GLN A 95 5.07 13.72 -9.33
CA GLN A 95 5.95 12.76 -9.98
C GLN A 95 6.01 11.43 -9.23
N GLN A 96 6.07 11.47 -7.89
CA GLN A 96 6.04 10.29 -7.03
C GLN A 96 4.69 9.55 -7.17
N TRP A 97 3.57 10.26 -7.02
CA TRP A 97 2.23 9.69 -7.10
C TRP A 97 1.91 9.10 -8.49
N ARG A 98 2.22 9.81 -9.58
CA ARG A 98 1.89 9.35 -10.95
C ARG A 98 2.63 8.04 -11.30
N GLY A 99 3.82 7.84 -10.73
CA GLY A 99 4.62 6.63 -10.87
C GLY A 99 4.16 5.48 -9.97
N SER A 100 3.37 5.77 -8.92
CA SER A 100 2.89 4.79 -7.95
C SER A 100 1.83 3.85 -8.52
N ALA A 101 1.44 2.85 -7.73
CA ALA A 101 0.29 2.00 -8.05
C ALA A 101 -1.06 2.71 -7.82
N HIS A 102 -1.11 3.73 -6.95
CA HIS A 102 -2.32 4.50 -6.67
C HIS A 102 -2.72 5.40 -7.84
N GLY A 103 -1.77 6.16 -8.41
CA GLY A 103 -2.02 6.97 -9.60
C GLY A 103 -2.28 6.15 -10.89
N ARG A 104 -2.09 4.83 -10.83
CA ARG A 104 -2.35 3.89 -11.93
C ARG A 104 -3.42 2.85 -11.57
N SER A 105 -4.15 3.02 -10.48
CA SER A 105 -5.04 1.97 -9.96
C SER A 105 -6.20 1.67 -10.91
N ALA A 106 -6.70 2.67 -11.64
CA ALA A 106 -7.76 2.53 -12.64
C ALA A 106 -7.24 2.13 -14.03
N SER A 107 -5.94 2.28 -14.29
CA SER A 107 -5.33 2.14 -15.64
C SER A 107 -4.29 1.03 -15.74
N ASN A 108 -4.07 0.26 -14.66
CA ASN A 108 -3.10 -0.81 -14.66
C ASN A 108 -3.53 -1.94 -15.61
N PRO A 109 -2.75 -2.25 -16.67
CA PRO A 109 -3.17 -3.21 -17.69
C PRO A 109 -3.35 -4.61 -17.11
N ARG A 110 -2.53 -5.05 -16.16
CA ARG A 110 -2.65 -6.40 -15.58
C ARG A 110 -3.94 -6.55 -14.77
N PHE A 111 -4.30 -5.52 -14.01
CA PHE A 111 -5.58 -5.48 -13.32
C PHE A 111 -6.73 -5.51 -14.33
N LEU A 112 -6.72 -4.62 -15.33
CA LEU A 112 -7.79 -4.54 -16.34
C LEU A 112 -7.94 -5.84 -17.13
N HIS A 113 -6.84 -6.55 -17.42
CA HIS A 113 -6.88 -7.85 -18.11
C HIS A 113 -7.45 -8.98 -17.25
N LEU A 114 -7.22 -8.96 -15.93
CA LEU A 114 -7.85 -9.92 -15.00
C LEU A 114 -9.32 -9.59 -14.79
N PHE A 115 -9.65 -8.29 -14.72
CA PHE A 115 -11.00 -7.81 -14.57
C PHE A 115 -11.87 -8.14 -15.80
N ALA A 116 -11.35 -7.91 -17.00
CA ALA A 116 -12.07 -8.09 -18.27
C ALA A 116 -11.87 -9.48 -18.92
N GLY A 117 -10.90 -10.28 -18.46
CA GLY A 117 -10.52 -11.56 -19.09
C GLY A 117 -9.83 -11.45 -20.45
N THR A 118 -9.50 -10.24 -20.91
CA THR A 118 -8.83 -10.00 -22.20
C THR A 118 -7.81 -8.86 -22.09
N ASP A 119 -6.78 -8.90 -22.93
CA ASP A 119 -5.85 -7.79 -23.13
C ASP A 119 -6.38 -6.71 -24.10
N GLY A 120 -7.62 -6.84 -24.55
CA GLY A 120 -8.26 -5.97 -25.52
C GLY A 120 -7.75 -6.15 -26.95
N LYS A 121 -6.82 -7.07 -27.18
CA LYS A 121 -6.21 -7.37 -28.50
C LYS A 121 -6.50 -8.79 -28.97
N SER A 122 -6.72 -9.71 -28.04
CA SER A 122 -6.96 -11.13 -28.30
C SER A 122 -8.43 -11.49 -28.01
N LEU A 123 -8.94 -12.54 -28.67
CA LEU A 123 -10.17 -13.21 -28.24
C LEU A 123 -10.08 -13.51 -26.74
N PRO A 124 -11.19 -13.41 -25.98
CA PRO A 124 -11.20 -13.73 -24.55
C PRO A 124 -10.51 -15.07 -24.33
N ARG A 125 -9.35 -15.05 -23.65
CA ARG A 125 -8.64 -16.28 -23.33
C ARG A 125 -9.42 -16.96 -22.21
N GLN A 126 -9.70 -18.26 -22.32
CA GLN A 126 -10.29 -19.08 -21.25
C GLN A 126 -9.37 -19.09 -20.02
N THR A 127 -9.42 -18.00 -19.27
CA THR A 127 -8.63 -17.70 -18.09
C THR A 127 -9.45 -16.73 -17.24
N TRP A 128 -9.04 -16.57 -16.00
CA TRP A 128 -9.61 -15.66 -15.00
C TRP A 128 -10.17 -14.35 -15.58
N ASN A 129 -11.46 -14.13 -15.35
CA ASN A 129 -12.25 -13.01 -15.84
C ASN A 129 -13.25 -12.60 -14.75
N ALA A 130 -12.85 -11.71 -13.85
CA ALA A 130 -13.67 -11.36 -12.69
C ALA A 130 -15.05 -10.82 -13.07
N ARG A 131 -15.18 -10.04 -14.16
CA ARG A 131 -16.48 -9.51 -14.60
C ARG A 131 -17.40 -10.60 -15.15
N ALA A 132 -16.89 -11.53 -15.95
CA ALA A 132 -17.73 -12.61 -16.49
C ALA A 132 -18.04 -13.69 -15.45
N GLU A 133 -17.09 -13.97 -14.56
CA GLU A 133 -17.23 -14.98 -13.50
C GLU A 133 -18.05 -14.46 -12.30
N HIS A 134 -18.16 -13.14 -12.13
CA HIS A 134 -18.96 -12.51 -11.07
C HIS A 134 -19.62 -11.18 -11.53
N PRO A 135 -20.58 -11.22 -12.46
CA PRO A 135 -21.15 -10.02 -13.12
C PRO A 135 -21.76 -9.02 -12.16
N ASP A 136 -22.58 -9.49 -11.22
CA ASP A 136 -23.27 -8.66 -10.21
C ASP A 136 -22.33 -8.03 -9.18
N GLY A 137 -21.06 -8.47 -9.17
CA GLY A 137 -20.06 -8.08 -8.19
C GLY A 137 -19.03 -7.08 -8.70
N SER A 138 -18.97 -6.86 -10.02
CA SER A 138 -17.85 -6.18 -10.67
C SER A 138 -17.63 -4.72 -10.22
N ALA A 139 -18.69 -4.04 -9.79
CA ALA A 139 -18.67 -2.68 -9.22
C ALA A 139 -17.74 -2.55 -8.00
N VAL A 140 -17.56 -3.63 -7.24
CA VAL A 140 -16.75 -3.68 -6.02
C VAL A 140 -15.30 -3.26 -6.25
N CYS A 141 -14.79 -3.51 -7.45
CA CYS A 141 -13.43 -3.21 -7.85
C CYS A 141 -13.19 -1.70 -7.88
N ALA A 142 -14.20 -0.92 -8.33
CA ALA A 142 -14.08 0.53 -8.44
C ALA A 142 -13.98 1.21 -7.08
N SER A 143 -14.58 0.66 -6.02
CA SER A 143 -14.47 1.24 -4.67
C SER A 143 -13.02 1.42 -4.22
N CYS A 144 -12.09 0.56 -4.67
CA CYS A 144 -10.66 0.69 -4.38
C CYS A 144 -9.85 1.23 -5.57
N HIS A 145 -10.17 0.82 -6.81
CA HIS A 145 -9.34 1.12 -7.98
C HIS A 145 -9.66 2.44 -8.67
N ALA A 146 -10.90 2.92 -8.59
CA ALA A 146 -11.37 4.17 -9.16
C ALA A 146 -12.43 4.80 -8.23
N PRO A 147 -12.04 5.19 -6.99
CA PRO A 147 -12.99 5.51 -5.93
C PRO A 147 -13.87 6.73 -6.21
N THR A 148 -13.51 7.53 -7.21
CA THR A 148 -14.24 8.72 -7.66
C THR A 148 -15.02 8.50 -8.96
N LEU A 149 -15.07 7.27 -9.47
CA LEU A 149 -15.90 6.90 -10.61
C LEU A 149 -17.38 7.13 -10.27
N ALA A 150 -18.02 8.02 -11.03
CA ALA A 150 -19.47 8.17 -11.06
C ALA A 150 -20.06 7.26 -12.14
N SER A 151 -21.18 6.61 -11.85
CA SER A 151 -21.89 5.75 -12.79
C SER A 151 -23.40 5.94 -12.63
N PRO A 152 -24.14 6.35 -13.68
CA PRO A 152 -25.59 6.53 -13.61
C PRO A 152 -26.34 5.19 -13.50
N THR A 153 -25.73 4.10 -13.96
CA THR A 153 -26.28 2.73 -13.94
C THR A 153 -25.88 1.95 -12.68
N LEU A 154 -25.05 2.55 -11.81
CA LEU A 154 -24.46 1.91 -10.62
C LEU A 154 -23.59 0.66 -10.93
N GLU A 155 -23.21 0.44 -12.19
CA GLU A 155 -22.32 -0.68 -12.57
C GLU A 155 -20.87 -0.45 -12.15
N TYR A 156 -20.44 0.82 -12.06
CA TYR A 156 -19.07 1.23 -11.69
C TYR A 156 -17.97 0.40 -12.38
N ASP A 157 -18.05 0.24 -13.70
CA ASP A 157 -17.00 -0.43 -14.46
C ASP A 157 -15.73 0.44 -14.51
N VAL A 158 -14.64 -0.07 -13.93
CA VAL A 158 -13.35 0.65 -13.90
C VAL A 158 -12.82 0.96 -15.30
N ARG A 159 -13.17 0.18 -16.33
CA ARG A 159 -12.78 0.41 -17.73
C ARG A 159 -13.41 1.68 -18.32
N GLU A 160 -14.54 2.10 -17.77
CA GLU A 160 -15.26 3.30 -18.18
C GLU A 160 -14.76 4.56 -17.47
N ALA A 161 -13.76 4.44 -16.58
CA ALA A 161 -13.19 5.57 -15.88
C ALA A 161 -12.58 6.60 -16.85
N GLN A 162 -13.10 7.82 -16.79
CA GLN A 162 -12.71 8.97 -17.61
C GLN A 162 -12.44 10.19 -16.72
N GLY A 163 -11.82 11.22 -17.29
CA GLY A 163 -11.44 12.44 -16.56
C GLY A 163 -10.65 12.11 -15.30
N VAL A 164 -10.97 12.80 -14.20
CA VAL A 164 -10.29 12.65 -12.90
C VAL A 164 -10.39 11.23 -12.35
N ALA A 165 -11.48 10.49 -12.61
CA ALA A 165 -11.62 9.12 -12.13
C ALA A 165 -10.61 8.14 -12.78
N ARG A 166 -10.13 8.44 -14.00
CA ARG A 166 -9.09 7.66 -14.68
C ARG A 166 -7.73 7.75 -13.98
N SER A 167 -7.53 8.81 -13.19
CA SER A 167 -6.35 8.99 -12.34
C SER A 167 -6.35 8.09 -11.10
N GLY A 168 -7.38 7.24 -10.93
CA GLY A 168 -7.40 6.21 -9.89
C GLY A 168 -7.52 6.81 -8.49
N VAL A 169 -6.68 6.36 -7.56
CA VAL A 169 -6.61 6.92 -6.19
C VAL A 169 -5.78 8.21 -6.25
N HIS A 170 -6.43 9.31 -6.67
CA HIS A 170 -5.79 10.61 -6.90
C HIS A 170 -5.70 11.49 -5.65
N CYS A 171 -4.91 12.56 -5.76
CA CYS A 171 -4.60 13.49 -4.67
C CYS A 171 -5.86 14.00 -3.97
N ASP A 172 -6.82 14.51 -4.75
CA ASP A 172 -8.02 15.13 -4.20
C ASP A 172 -8.92 14.12 -3.48
N PHE A 173 -9.06 12.88 -3.97
CA PHE A 173 -9.75 11.83 -3.21
C PHE A 173 -9.08 11.58 -1.86
N CYS A 174 -7.77 11.30 -1.86
CA CYS A 174 -7.02 11.04 -0.63
C CYS A 174 -7.10 12.21 0.35
N HIS A 175 -7.04 13.45 -0.13
CA HIS A 175 -7.05 14.65 0.70
C HIS A 175 -8.45 15.20 1.00
N LYS A 176 -9.53 14.47 0.65
CA LYS A 176 -10.92 14.74 1.07
C LYS A 176 -11.45 13.76 2.11
N VAL A 177 -10.64 12.80 2.52
CA VAL A 177 -10.97 11.87 3.61
C VAL A 177 -10.89 12.57 4.96
N ALA A 178 -12.04 12.84 5.55
CA ALA A 178 -12.15 13.49 6.86
C ALA A 178 -12.03 12.49 8.02
N ASP A 179 -12.46 11.24 7.83
CA ASP A 179 -12.32 10.16 8.80
C ASP A 179 -12.38 8.78 8.14
N VAL A 180 -11.90 7.75 8.83
CA VAL A 180 -12.04 6.33 8.46
C VAL A 180 -12.62 5.56 9.66
N PRO A 181 -13.95 5.53 9.84
CA PRO A 181 -14.57 5.01 11.06
C PRO A 181 -14.07 3.61 11.46
N PRO A 182 -13.70 3.38 12.73
CA PRO A 182 -13.21 2.07 13.17
C PRO A 182 -14.33 1.01 13.16
N GLY A 183 -13.94 -0.27 13.12
CA GLY A 183 -14.83 -1.38 13.47
C GLY A 183 -15.65 -2.01 12.34
N LYS A 184 -15.41 -1.64 11.07
CA LYS A 184 -16.03 -2.30 9.90
C LYS A 184 -15.07 -2.59 8.74
N PHE A 185 -13.76 -2.59 8.99
CA PHE A 185 -12.77 -2.96 7.97
C PHE A 185 -12.99 -4.39 7.48
N GLY A 186 -12.72 -4.63 6.21
CA GLY A 186 -12.98 -5.92 5.57
C GLY A 186 -14.38 -6.01 4.98
N THR A 187 -15.44 -5.66 5.73
CA THR A 187 -16.83 -5.67 5.21
C THR A 187 -17.24 -4.34 4.58
N ARG A 188 -16.64 -3.24 5.02
CA ARG A 188 -16.55 -1.99 4.28
C ARG A 188 -15.11 -1.78 3.86
N PHE A 189 -14.91 -1.45 2.59
CA PHE A 189 -13.60 -1.15 2.04
C PHE A 189 -13.72 -0.13 0.91
N GLY A 190 -12.57 0.33 0.41
CA GLY A 190 -12.47 1.37 -0.59
C GLY A 190 -13.13 2.67 -0.11
N ARG A 191 -13.78 3.35 -1.06
CA ARG A 191 -14.56 4.56 -0.81
C ARG A 191 -15.65 4.38 0.26
N ASP A 192 -16.17 3.17 0.44
CA ASP A 192 -17.30 2.91 1.35
C ASP A 192 -16.85 2.76 2.82
N ALA A 193 -15.53 2.66 3.05
CA ALA A 193 -14.92 2.65 4.38
C ALA A 193 -14.45 4.03 4.87
N VAL A 194 -14.55 5.07 4.04
CA VAL A 194 -14.11 6.43 4.39
C VAL A 194 -15.29 7.38 4.54
N ARG A 195 -15.12 8.42 5.35
CA ARG A 195 -16.02 9.57 5.39
C ARG A 195 -15.35 10.71 4.65
N LEU A 196 -15.92 11.08 3.52
CA LEU A 196 -15.50 12.26 2.76
C LEU A 196 -16.08 13.53 3.39
N LEU A 197 -15.36 14.64 3.26
CA LEU A 197 -15.90 15.98 3.51
C LEU A 197 -15.42 16.93 2.42
N ARG A 198 -16.28 17.14 1.44
CA ARG A 198 -16.07 17.98 0.26
C ARG A 198 -16.78 19.31 0.46
N PRO A 199 -16.11 20.43 0.17
CA PRO A 199 -16.66 21.76 0.43
C PRO A 199 -17.76 22.12 -0.57
N ARG A 200 -18.70 22.97 -0.13
CA ARG A 200 -19.58 23.76 -1.02
C ARG A 200 -18.87 25.09 -1.39
N ASP A 201 -19.32 25.73 -2.45
CA ASP A 201 -19.10 27.16 -2.73
C ASP A 201 -17.67 27.63 -3.06
N GLY A 202 -16.92 26.90 -3.89
CA GLY A 202 -15.66 27.40 -4.48
C GLY A 202 -14.49 27.55 -3.49
N VAL A 203 -14.67 27.20 -2.22
CA VAL A 203 -13.61 27.17 -1.20
C VAL A 203 -12.94 25.80 -1.23
N SER A 204 -11.61 25.73 -1.45
CA SER A 204 -10.88 24.46 -1.34
C SER A 204 -10.82 23.99 0.12
N LEU A 205 -10.90 22.69 0.38
CA LEU A 205 -10.68 22.08 1.70
C LEU A 205 -9.83 20.82 1.53
N THR A 206 -8.65 20.78 2.15
CA THR A 206 -7.70 19.68 2.00
C THR A 206 -7.25 19.18 3.37
N PHE A 207 -7.38 17.89 3.63
CA PHE A 207 -6.96 17.27 4.89
C PHE A 207 -5.53 16.76 4.80
N GLY A 208 -4.76 16.85 5.89
CA GLY A 208 -3.41 16.27 5.90
C GLY A 208 -2.72 16.30 7.26
N PRO A 209 -1.50 15.73 7.33
CA PRO A 209 -0.76 15.61 8.58
C PRO A 209 0.02 16.86 8.99
N LEU A 210 0.15 17.85 8.08
CA LEU A 210 0.81 19.13 8.38
C LEU A 210 -0.18 20.04 9.10
N ASP A 211 0.20 20.46 10.31
CA ASP A 211 -0.66 21.23 11.21
C ASP A 211 -0.55 22.76 11.01
N ASP A 212 0.18 23.16 9.97
CA ASP A 212 0.53 24.52 9.57
C ASP A 212 0.55 24.75 8.05
N ALA A 213 -0.17 23.91 7.31
CA ALA A 213 -0.44 24.13 5.89
C ALA A 213 -1.41 25.30 5.74
N VAL A 214 -0.95 26.41 5.14
CA VAL A 214 -1.79 27.57 4.80
C VAL A 214 -1.30 28.22 3.52
N ARG A 215 -2.25 28.67 2.69
CA ARG A 215 -2.02 29.42 1.47
C ARG A 215 -3.20 30.38 1.26
N PRO A 216 -2.97 31.64 0.82
CA PRO A 216 -4.07 32.55 0.51
C PRO A 216 -5.06 31.94 -0.47
N GLY A 217 -6.35 32.03 -0.18
CA GLY A 217 -7.42 31.48 -1.02
C GLY A 217 -7.69 29.98 -0.84
N GLU A 218 -6.90 29.27 -0.02
CA GLU A 218 -7.09 27.83 0.22
C GLU A 218 -7.36 27.50 1.69
N THR A 219 -8.16 26.45 1.93
CA THR A 219 -8.39 25.94 3.28
C THR A 219 -7.77 24.57 3.47
N PHE A 220 -7.08 24.40 4.60
CA PHE A 220 -6.53 23.14 5.03
C PHE A 220 -7.10 22.73 6.39
N ALA A 221 -7.13 21.43 6.65
CA ALA A 221 -7.55 20.85 7.91
C ALA A 221 -6.50 19.86 8.40
N TYR A 222 -6.01 20.10 9.62
CA TYR A 222 -5.09 19.17 10.26
C TYR A 222 -5.84 17.89 10.65
N SER A 223 -5.30 16.74 10.26
CA SER A 223 -5.85 15.42 10.60
C SER A 223 -4.74 14.44 10.99
N PRO A 224 -4.68 14.00 12.27
CA PRO A 224 -3.69 13.01 12.72
C PRO A 224 -3.90 11.64 12.06
N LEU A 225 -5.11 11.34 11.56
CA LEU A 225 -5.47 10.13 10.83
C LEU A 225 -4.48 9.82 9.69
N TYR A 226 -3.92 10.82 9.03
CA TYR A 226 -2.95 10.65 7.93
C TYR A 226 -1.62 10.04 8.41
N LYS A 227 -1.41 9.89 9.72
CA LYS A 227 -0.28 9.17 10.33
C LYS A 227 -0.67 7.82 10.94
N GLU A 228 -1.93 7.39 10.79
CA GLU A 228 -2.43 6.13 11.33
C GLU A 228 -2.62 5.09 10.22
N SER A 229 -2.20 3.84 10.46
CA SER A 229 -2.45 2.72 9.54
C SER A 229 -3.94 2.46 9.26
N ARG A 230 -4.82 2.92 10.17
CA ARG A 230 -6.28 2.87 10.00
C ARG A 230 -6.73 3.57 8.71
N TYR A 231 -6.06 4.64 8.31
CA TYR A 231 -6.33 5.31 7.04
C TYR A 231 -6.19 4.34 5.86
N CYS A 232 -5.10 3.57 5.82
CA CYS A 232 -4.80 2.61 4.77
C CYS A 232 -5.70 1.37 4.83
N ALA A 233 -6.22 1.03 6.01
CA ALA A 233 -7.10 -0.11 6.22
C ALA A 233 -8.39 -0.02 5.38
N SER A 234 -8.82 1.20 5.02
CA SER A 234 -9.97 1.41 4.14
C SER A 234 -9.86 0.63 2.83
N CYS A 235 -8.68 0.55 2.21
CA CYS A 235 -8.48 -0.20 0.96
C CYS A 235 -7.65 -1.48 1.13
N HIS A 236 -6.83 -1.57 2.18
CA HIS A 236 -5.88 -2.68 2.39
C HIS A 236 -6.38 -3.78 3.36
N GLU A 237 -7.65 -3.71 3.75
CA GLU A 237 -8.40 -4.75 4.44
C GLU A 237 -9.73 -4.98 3.72
N GLY A 238 -9.94 -6.16 3.14
CA GLY A 238 -11.07 -6.42 2.25
C GLY A 238 -11.46 -7.90 2.22
N ILE A 239 -12.71 -8.16 2.60
CA ILE A 239 -13.44 -9.39 2.33
C ILE A 239 -14.25 -9.14 1.07
N VAL A 240 -13.79 -9.68 -0.05
CA VAL A 240 -14.38 -9.47 -1.36
C VAL A 240 -14.95 -10.81 -1.83
N PHE A 241 -16.23 -10.84 -2.19
CA PHE A 241 -16.96 -12.06 -2.57
C PHE A 241 -16.88 -13.19 -1.53
N GLY A 242 -16.89 -12.82 -0.24
CA GLY A 242 -16.80 -13.76 0.88
C GLY A 242 -15.39 -14.26 1.20
N ALA A 243 -14.41 -14.01 0.31
CA ALA A 243 -13.01 -14.34 0.56
C ALA A 243 -12.29 -13.17 1.22
N HIS A 244 -11.51 -13.43 2.27
CA HIS A 244 -10.59 -12.43 2.84
C HIS A 244 -9.42 -12.20 1.87
N ALA A 245 -9.66 -11.48 0.77
CA ALA A 245 -8.73 -11.29 -0.33
C ALA A 245 -7.56 -10.39 0.06
N TYR A 246 -7.82 -9.32 0.80
CA TYR A 246 -6.81 -8.36 1.25
C TYR A 246 -6.78 -8.32 2.78
N GLY A 247 -5.72 -8.84 3.39
CA GLY A 247 -5.58 -8.88 4.86
C GLY A 247 -4.37 -8.14 5.40
N THR A 248 -3.89 -7.12 4.68
CA THR A 248 -2.63 -6.45 5.01
C THR A 248 -2.73 -5.73 6.35
N TYR A 249 -3.87 -5.11 6.65
CA TYR A 249 -4.08 -4.41 7.91
C TYR A 249 -4.16 -5.38 9.09
N SER A 250 -4.91 -6.47 8.95
CA SER A 250 -4.96 -7.54 9.97
C SER A 250 -3.60 -8.18 10.22
N GLU A 251 -2.81 -8.41 9.16
CA GLU A 251 -1.42 -8.86 9.27
C GLU A 251 -0.54 -7.84 10.01
N TRP A 252 -0.74 -6.55 9.77
CA TRP A 252 -0.04 -5.48 10.48
C TRP A 252 -0.43 -5.40 11.95
N LEU A 253 -1.72 -5.52 12.28
CA LEU A 253 -2.19 -5.53 13.66
C LEU A 253 -1.49 -6.63 14.48
N ALA A 254 -1.24 -7.78 13.87
CA ALA A 254 -0.54 -8.91 14.50
C ALA A 254 1.00 -8.81 14.46
N SER A 255 1.57 -7.75 13.90
CA SER A 255 3.02 -7.65 13.65
C SER A 255 3.79 -6.93 14.78
N PRO A 256 5.10 -7.19 14.92
CA PRO A 256 5.97 -6.39 15.80
C PRO A 256 5.99 -4.90 15.45
N ALA A 257 5.78 -4.53 14.17
CA ALA A 257 5.74 -3.13 13.75
C ALA A 257 4.59 -2.38 14.43
N ARG A 258 3.40 -3.00 14.54
CA ARG A 258 2.27 -2.45 15.30
C ARG A 258 2.59 -2.29 16.78
N ALA A 259 3.24 -3.28 17.38
CA ALA A 259 3.63 -3.21 18.79
C ALA A 259 4.63 -2.08 19.07
N GLN A 260 5.49 -1.76 18.10
CA GLN A 260 6.45 -0.66 18.15
C GLN A 260 5.84 0.71 17.78
N GLY A 261 4.54 0.80 17.50
CA GLY A 261 3.89 2.05 17.05
C GLY A 261 4.27 2.50 15.64
N LYS A 262 4.87 1.63 14.82
CA LYS A 262 5.17 1.93 13.42
C LYS A 262 3.92 1.74 12.58
N HIS A 263 3.56 2.77 11.81
CA HIS A 263 2.40 2.77 10.94
C HIS A 263 2.77 2.50 9.48
N CYS A 264 1.79 2.22 8.62
CA CYS A 264 2.01 2.01 7.20
C CYS A 264 2.82 3.15 6.57
N GLN A 265 2.47 4.39 6.93
CA GLN A 265 3.11 5.61 6.48
C GLN A 265 4.58 5.71 6.93
N SER A 266 4.96 5.09 8.04
CA SER A 266 6.34 5.10 8.54
C SER A 266 7.32 4.43 7.58
N CYS A 267 6.86 3.47 6.77
CA CYS A 267 7.68 2.79 5.76
C CYS A 267 7.29 3.18 4.33
N HIS A 268 5.99 3.18 4.00
CA HIS A 268 5.52 3.39 2.63
C HIS A 268 5.39 4.86 2.23
N MET A 269 5.35 5.77 3.20
CA MET A 269 5.40 7.22 2.96
C MET A 269 6.60 7.84 3.67
N ALA A 270 7.63 7.04 3.95
CA ALA A 270 8.84 7.48 4.60
C ALA A 270 9.45 8.66 3.79
N PRO A 271 9.87 9.74 4.46
CA PRO A 271 10.55 10.85 3.79
C PRO A 271 11.78 10.38 3.01
N THR A 272 11.95 10.88 1.79
CA THR A 272 13.14 10.59 0.96
C THR A 272 14.39 11.35 1.43
N GLY A 273 14.21 12.37 2.27
CA GLY A 273 15.26 13.30 2.66
C GLY A 273 15.62 14.34 1.59
N LYS A 274 14.92 14.35 0.44
CA LYS A 274 15.20 15.27 -0.68
C LYS A 274 14.23 16.44 -0.73
N MET A 275 12.92 16.16 -0.71
CA MET A 275 11.88 17.19 -0.73
C MET A 275 11.96 18.05 0.53
N ASN A 276 12.24 19.34 0.39
CA ASN A 276 12.30 20.29 1.51
C ASN A 276 11.20 21.36 1.46
N ASN A 277 10.45 21.44 0.37
CA ASN A 277 9.34 22.36 0.17
C ASN A 277 8.31 21.70 -0.73
N ILE A 278 7.07 21.57 -0.25
CA ILE A 278 6.01 20.87 -0.98
C ILE A 278 5.45 21.68 -2.15
N ALA A 279 5.64 23.00 -2.18
CA ALA A 279 5.14 23.88 -3.25
C ALA A 279 6.11 25.03 -3.55
N PRO A 280 7.32 24.73 -4.07
CA PRO A 280 8.36 25.75 -4.34
C PRO A 280 7.86 26.83 -5.30
N GLY A 281 8.07 28.10 -4.96
CA GLY A 281 7.63 29.25 -5.78
C GLY A 281 6.11 29.45 -5.83
N LYS A 282 5.31 28.64 -5.12
CA LYS A 282 3.84 28.68 -5.10
C LYS A 282 3.26 28.87 -3.69
N GLY A 283 4.07 29.42 -2.78
CA GLY A 283 3.68 29.68 -1.38
C GLY A 283 4.00 28.55 -0.40
N GLY A 284 4.61 27.46 -0.86
CA GLY A 284 5.19 26.45 0.03
C GLY A 284 6.40 26.99 0.79
N ILE A 285 6.62 26.48 2.00
CA ILE A 285 7.72 26.89 2.88
C ILE A 285 8.77 25.79 2.98
N VAL A 286 10.02 26.21 3.16
CA VAL A 286 11.16 25.30 3.38
C VAL A 286 11.08 24.70 4.79
N ARG A 287 11.29 23.39 4.88
CA ARG A 287 11.25 22.58 6.11
C ARG A 287 12.37 21.54 6.10
N ASP A 288 12.59 20.89 7.24
CA ASP A 288 13.44 19.69 7.31
C ASP A 288 12.90 18.61 6.36
N PRO A 289 13.68 18.14 5.36
CA PRO A 289 13.24 17.12 4.41
C PRO A 289 12.79 15.80 5.06
N ARG A 290 13.26 15.50 6.27
CA ARG A 290 12.89 14.30 7.04
C ARG A 290 11.49 14.40 7.65
N THR A 291 10.78 15.51 7.44
CA THR A 291 9.42 15.72 7.96
C THR A 291 8.35 15.66 6.87
N LEU A 292 8.74 15.57 5.59
CA LEU A 292 7.84 15.58 4.45
C LEU A 292 7.70 14.18 3.86
N ALA A 293 6.46 13.70 3.80
CA ALA A 293 6.14 12.34 3.38
C ALA A 293 6.36 12.13 1.87
N SER A 294 6.96 11.00 1.50
CA SER A 294 6.97 10.55 0.10
C SER A 294 5.59 10.03 -0.31
N HIS A 295 5.24 10.25 -1.57
CA HIS A 295 4.05 9.70 -2.22
C HIS A 295 4.40 8.60 -3.24
N ASP A 296 5.63 8.07 -3.20
CA ASP A 296 6.06 6.96 -4.07
C ASP A 296 5.31 5.66 -3.75
N MET A 297 5.02 5.46 -2.44
CA MET A 297 4.25 4.33 -1.91
C MET A 297 4.68 2.97 -2.50
N PRO A 298 5.96 2.58 -2.35
CA PRO A 298 6.51 1.41 -3.00
C PRO A 298 5.89 0.12 -2.45
N GLY A 299 5.66 -0.85 -3.35
CA GLY A 299 5.13 -2.18 -3.04
C GLY A 299 6.04 -3.28 -3.60
N GLY A 300 5.50 -4.15 -4.46
CA GLY A 300 6.20 -5.31 -5.07
C GLY A 300 7.33 -4.99 -6.06
N ARG A 301 8.20 -4.03 -5.72
CA ARG A 301 9.48 -3.76 -6.40
C ARG A 301 10.54 -4.76 -5.91
N ILE A 302 11.42 -5.16 -6.83
CA ILE A 302 12.40 -6.22 -6.55
C ILE A 302 13.49 -5.80 -5.57
N ASP A 303 13.87 -4.53 -5.57
CA ASP A 303 14.85 -3.98 -4.63
C ASP A 303 14.31 -3.99 -3.20
N LEU A 304 13.05 -3.57 -2.99
CA LEU A 304 12.42 -3.65 -1.67
C LEU A 304 12.29 -5.10 -1.19
N LEU A 305 11.96 -6.04 -2.08
CA LEU A 305 11.91 -7.47 -1.75
C LEU A 305 13.29 -8.01 -1.31
N ARG A 306 14.36 -7.63 -2.02
CA ARG A 306 15.74 -8.02 -1.68
C ARG A 306 16.18 -7.49 -0.33
N GLU A 307 15.78 -6.27 0.01
CA GLU A 307 16.07 -5.68 1.32
C GLU A 307 15.25 -6.34 2.44
N SER A 308 14.01 -6.73 2.14
CA SER A 308 13.05 -7.26 3.12
C SER A 308 13.19 -8.76 3.37
N LEU A 309 13.95 -9.49 2.55
CA LEU A 309 14.09 -10.95 2.66
C LEU A 309 15.55 -11.32 2.90
N ARG A 310 15.85 -11.78 4.12
CA ARG A 310 17.15 -12.40 4.44
C ARG A 310 17.05 -13.91 4.25
N MET A 311 18.04 -14.50 3.57
CA MET A 311 18.16 -15.94 3.39
C MET A 311 19.56 -16.39 3.78
N ASP A 312 19.62 -17.22 4.83
CA ASP A 312 20.84 -17.81 5.36
C ASP A 312 20.86 -19.30 5.04
N VAL A 313 22.02 -19.81 4.61
CA VAL A 313 22.18 -21.20 4.15
C VAL A 313 23.38 -21.83 4.84
N GLY A 314 23.13 -22.92 5.57
CA GLY A 314 24.14 -23.76 6.18
C GLY A 314 24.20 -25.13 5.51
N THR A 315 25.40 -25.68 5.36
CA THR A 315 25.62 -27.03 4.83
C THR A 315 26.36 -27.88 5.85
N SER A 316 25.97 -29.14 5.98
CA SER A 316 26.66 -30.11 6.85
C SER A 316 26.64 -31.51 6.21
N THR A 317 27.60 -32.34 6.61
CA THR A 317 27.62 -33.76 6.22
C THR A 317 27.18 -34.59 7.40
N SER A 318 26.28 -35.54 7.16
CA SER A 318 25.83 -36.52 8.14
C SER A 318 26.03 -37.94 7.60
N THR A 319 25.86 -38.94 8.46
CA THR A 319 25.87 -40.35 8.04
C THR A 319 24.77 -40.68 7.02
N LYS A 320 23.69 -39.90 6.99
CA LYS A 320 22.55 -40.09 6.07
C LYS A 320 22.72 -39.38 4.73
N GLY A 321 23.73 -38.52 4.58
CA GLY A 321 23.96 -37.73 3.37
C GLY A 321 24.35 -36.28 3.63
N LYS A 322 24.16 -35.45 2.61
CA LYS A 322 24.56 -34.03 2.59
C LYS A 322 23.35 -33.15 2.91
N GLN A 323 23.40 -32.48 4.05
CA GLN A 323 22.31 -31.67 4.57
C GLN A 323 22.47 -30.20 4.18
N VAL A 324 21.36 -29.55 3.85
CA VAL A 324 21.22 -28.10 3.65
C VAL A 324 20.17 -27.60 4.65
N ALA A 325 20.54 -26.66 5.50
CA ALA A 325 19.61 -25.90 6.33
C ALA A 325 19.44 -24.50 5.73
N VAL A 326 18.19 -24.08 5.52
CA VAL A 326 17.84 -22.77 4.99
C VAL A 326 16.99 -22.05 6.03
N GLU A 327 17.38 -20.83 6.40
CA GLU A 327 16.57 -19.92 7.21
C GLU A 327 16.16 -18.72 6.34
N ILE A 328 14.87 -18.40 6.32
CA ILE A 328 14.35 -17.19 5.66
C ILE A 328 13.66 -16.32 6.68
N VAL A 329 14.01 -15.03 6.70
CA VAL A 329 13.38 -14.03 7.56
C VAL A 329 12.83 -12.89 6.70
N ALA A 330 11.54 -12.62 6.85
CA ALA A 330 10.92 -11.39 6.35
C ALA A 330 11.19 -10.27 7.36
N GLN A 331 12.22 -9.47 7.11
CA GLN A 331 12.73 -8.42 7.99
C GLN A 331 12.32 -7.04 7.49
N ARG A 332 12.28 -6.05 8.39
CA ARG A 332 11.91 -4.66 8.08
C ARG A 332 10.53 -4.52 7.46
N VAL A 333 9.61 -5.43 7.79
CA VAL A 333 8.24 -5.46 7.30
C VAL A 333 7.24 -5.49 8.44
N GLY A 334 6.05 -4.94 8.20
CA GLY A 334 4.97 -4.89 9.17
C GLY A 334 3.78 -5.76 8.80
N HIS A 335 3.94 -6.80 7.99
CA HIS A 335 2.86 -7.66 7.50
C HIS A 335 3.46 -8.98 6.96
N ARG A 336 2.64 -9.90 6.45
CA ARG A 336 3.19 -11.13 5.83
C ARG A 336 3.93 -10.80 4.53
N VAL A 337 4.82 -11.70 4.10
CA VAL A 337 5.51 -11.56 2.81
C VAL A 337 5.26 -12.78 1.93
N PRO A 338 4.70 -12.58 0.72
CA PRO A 338 4.17 -11.32 0.18
C PRO A 338 2.74 -11.01 0.65
N THR A 339 2.43 -9.74 0.93
CA THR A 339 1.05 -9.30 1.25
C THR A 339 0.31 -8.74 0.03
N GLY A 340 -0.98 -8.40 0.22
CA GLY A 340 -1.85 -7.81 -0.79
C GLY A 340 -2.53 -8.87 -1.67
N PHE A 341 -2.44 -8.70 -3.00
CA PHE A 341 -3.09 -9.58 -3.98
C PHE A 341 -2.68 -11.05 -3.79
N VAL A 342 -3.66 -11.95 -3.69
CA VAL A 342 -3.52 -13.33 -3.23
C VAL A 342 -2.59 -14.20 -4.07
N ASP A 343 -2.44 -13.90 -5.36
CA ASP A 343 -1.54 -14.66 -6.25
C ASP A 343 -0.06 -14.43 -5.97
N ARG A 344 0.30 -13.41 -5.21
CA ARG A 344 1.70 -13.15 -4.92
C ARG A 344 2.24 -14.29 -4.05
N HIS A 345 3.39 -14.84 -4.44
CA HIS A 345 4.01 -15.94 -3.68
C HIS A 345 5.53 -15.95 -3.81
N LEU A 346 6.18 -16.67 -2.89
CA LEU A 346 7.60 -17.00 -2.97
C LEU A 346 7.81 -18.50 -3.19
N LEU A 347 8.88 -18.84 -3.91
CA LEU A 347 9.34 -20.21 -4.09
C LEU A 347 10.79 -20.31 -3.60
N LEU A 348 11.02 -21.12 -2.58
CA LEU A 348 12.36 -21.59 -2.24
C LEU A 348 12.66 -22.81 -3.13
N VAL A 349 13.72 -22.73 -3.92
CA VAL A 349 14.20 -23.79 -4.81
C VAL A 349 15.59 -24.21 -4.34
N VAL A 350 15.77 -25.51 -4.08
CA VAL A 350 17.04 -26.09 -3.62
C VAL A 350 17.46 -27.18 -4.60
N GLN A 351 18.62 -27.01 -5.23
CA GLN A 351 19.14 -27.96 -6.20
C GLN A 351 20.57 -28.33 -5.83
N ALA A 352 20.91 -29.61 -5.92
CA ALA A 352 22.24 -30.12 -5.64
C ALA A 352 22.80 -30.87 -6.84
N TRP A 353 24.13 -30.86 -6.99
CA TRP A 353 24.87 -31.54 -8.05
C TRP A 353 26.08 -32.29 -7.49
N ASP A 354 26.48 -33.36 -8.18
CA ASP A 354 27.71 -34.10 -7.90
C ASP A 354 28.95 -33.45 -8.54
N GLU A 355 30.09 -34.16 -8.50
CA GLU A 355 31.37 -33.71 -9.08
C GLU A 355 31.26 -33.54 -10.60
N GLN A 356 30.52 -34.41 -11.28
CA GLN A 356 30.33 -34.40 -12.73
C GLN A 356 29.28 -33.37 -13.18
N GLY A 357 28.62 -32.68 -12.24
CA GLY A 357 27.58 -31.70 -12.53
C GLY A 357 26.21 -32.32 -12.84
N LYS A 358 26.00 -33.60 -12.52
CA LYS A 358 24.69 -34.25 -12.61
C LYS A 358 23.85 -33.90 -11.39
N ALA A 359 22.55 -33.67 -11.61
CA ALA A 359 21.61 -33.35 -10.54
C ALA A 359 21.49 -34.53 -9.55
N VAL A 360 21.53 -34.21 -8.26
CA VAL A 360 21.43 -35.18 -7.17
C VAL A 360 20.04 -35.16 -6.57
N ALA A 361 19.47 -36.34 -6.36
CA ALA A 361 18.14 -36.49 -5.79
C ALA A 361 18.09 -36.05 -4.31
N LEU A 362 17.00 -35.39 -3.95
CA LEU A 362 16.61 -35.17 -2.57
C LEU A 362 16.22 -36.52 -1.96
N VAL A 363 16.81 -36.85 -0.81
CA VAL A 363 16.53 -38.03 0.01
C VAL A 363 15.39 -37.71 0.98
N ASP A 364 15.46 -36.58 1.68
CA ASP A 364 14.43 -36.15 2.65
C ASP A 364 14.27 -34.62 2.66
N GLY A 365 13.07 -34.14 2.98
CA GLY A 365 12.70 -32.72 2.99
C GLY A 365 11.54 -32.37 2.04
N PRO A 366 11.03 -31.13 2.11
CA PRO A 366 9.87 -30.73 1.33
C PRO A 366 10.19 -30.60 -0.16
N ARG A 367 9.18 -30.84 -0.98
CA ARG A 367 9.21 -30.65 -2.44
C ARG A 367 8.18 -29.62 -2.85
N LEU A 368 8.50 -28.87 -3.88
CA LEU A 368 7.60 -27.91 -4.46
C LEU A 368 6.40 -28.62 -5.13
N PRO A 369 5.18 -28.11 -4.93
CA PRO A 369 3.97 -28.70 -5.51
C PRO A 369 3.92 -28.48 -7.02
N LYS A 370 2.99 -29.16 -7.71
CA LYS A 370 2.77 -29.02 -9.17
C LYS A 370 2.62 -27.56 -9.62
N LYS A 371 1.95 -26.73 -8.81
CA LYS A 371 1.72 -25.30 -9.07
C LYS A 371 2.97 -24.42 -9.06
N ALA A 372 4.11 -24.95 -8.60
CA ALA A 372 5.40 -24.29 -8.79
C ALA A 372 5.87 -24.29 -10.26
N GLY A 373 5.19 -25.02 -11.15
CA GLY A 373 5.45 -25.00 -12.58
C GLY A 373 6.76 -25.70 -12.92
N ARG A 374 7.69 -25.00 -13.58
CA ARG A 374 9.02 -25.56 -13.92
C ARG A 374 9.82 -26.09 -12.73
N TRP A 375 9.46 -25.68 -11.51
CA TRP A 375 10.10 -26.12 -10.26
C TRP A 375 9.35 -27.26 -9.57
N SER A 376 8.28 -27.78 -10.16
CA SER A 376 7.49 -28.88 -9.59
C SER A 376 8.36 -30.10 -9.26
N GLY A 377 8.20 -30.64 -8.05
CA GLY A 377 8.91 -31.83 -7.58
C GLY A 377 10.36 -31.60 -7.13
N ILE A 378 10.92 -30.42 -7.42
CA ILE A 378 12.24 -30.00 -6.94
C ILE A 378 12.17 -29.76 -5.42
N ALA A 379 13.29 -30.01 -4.73
CA ALA A 379 13.38 -29.71 -3.30
C ALA A 379 13.13 -28.23 -3.05
N GLY A 380 12.25 -27.92 -2.10
CA GLY A 380 11.87 -26.53 -1.86
C GLY A 380 10.62 -26.35 -1.03
N ALA A 381 10.19 -25.09 -0.92
CA ALA A 381 8.99 -24.69 -0.18
C ALA A 381 8.25 -23.56 -0.90
N LEU A 382 6.92 -23.61 -0.86
CA LEU A 382 6.01 -22.58 -1.38
C LEU A 382 5.50 -21.71 -0.22
N TYR A 383 5.67 -20.39 -0.33
CA TYR A 383 5.12 -19.41 0.61
C TYR A 383 4.03 -18.60 -0.11
N ALA A 384 2.78 -19.00 0.07
CA ALA A 384 1.63 -18.46 -0.66
C ALA A 384 0.37 -18.46 0.20
N LYS A 385 -0.58 -17.58 -0.14
CA LYS A 385 -1.97 -17.70 0.31
C LYS A 385 -2.78 -18.33 -0.80
N GLN A 386 -3.08 -19.61 -0.66
CA GLN A 386 -3.78 -20.40 -1.65
C GLN A 386 -5.25 -20.52 -1.26
N LEU A 387 -6.12 -20.31 -2.24
CA LEU A 387 -7.57 -20.45 -2.11
C LEU A 387 -8.00 -21.69 -2.88
N PHE A 388 -8.82 -22.54 -2.29
CA PHE A 388 -9.31 -23.77 -2.90
C PHE A 388 -10.84 -23.79 -2.93
N GLY A 389 -11.38 -24.32 -4.02
CA GLY A 389 -12.82 -24.51 -4.19
C GLY A 389 -13.33 -25.78 -3.48
N PRO A 390 -14.65 -26.05 -3.55
CA PRO A 390 -15.28 -27.16 -2.84
C PRO A 390 -14.76 -28.54 -3.20
N ALA A 391 -14.30 -28.76 -4.43
CA ALA A 391 -13.74 -30.04 -4.86
C ALA A 391 -12.23 -30.17 -4.55
N GLY A 392 -11.66 -29.18 -3.84
CA GLY A 392 -10.23 -29.12 -3.53
C GLY A 392 -9.35 -28.62 -4.68
N GLU A 393 -9.96 -28.15 -5.77
CA GLU A 393 -9.27 -27.50 -6.88
C GLU A 393 -8.69 -26.16 -6.44
N GLY A 394 -7.47 -25.85 -6.86
CA GLY A 394 -6.84 -24.57 -6.58
C GLY A 394 -5.37 -24.51 -6.98
N PRO A 395 -4.73 -23.34 -6.84
CA PRO A 395 -5.31 -22.09 -6.34
C PRO A 395 -6.36 -21.50 -7.30
N ILE A 396 -7.52 -21.11 -6.78
CA ILE A 396 -8.59 -20.39 -7.49
C ILE A 396 -8.52 -18.88 -7.18
N PRO A 397 -9.06 -17.99 -8.03
CA PRO A 397 -9.09 -16.56 -7.72
C PRO A 397 -10.12 -16.27 -6.64
N PHE A 398 -9.92 -15.17 -5.90
CA PHE A 398 -10.73 -14.85 -4.70
C PHE A 398 -12.19 -14.48 -5.00
N TRP A 399 -12.54 -14.24 -6.26
CA TRP A 399 -13.91 -13.97 -6.69
C TRP A 399 -14.70 -15.22 -7.07
N LEU A 400 -14.11 -16.41 -6.95
CA LEU A 400 -14.86 -17.66 -6.99
C LEU A 400 -15.19 -18.13 -5.57
N HIS A 401 -16.06 -19.13 -5.47
CA HIS A 401 -16.45 -19.68 -4.17
C HIS A 401 -15.27 -20.41 -3.49
N VAL A 402 -14.74 -19.80 -2.42
CA VAL A 402 -13.61 -20.32 -1.64
C VAL A 402 -14.12 -21.21 -0.50
N ALA A 403 -13.77 -22.49 -0.52
CA ALA A 403 -14.10 -23.45 0.53
C ALA A 403 -12.96 -23.62 1.56
N LYS A 404 -11.70 -23.45 1.13
CA LYS A 404 -10.52 -23.61 2.01
C LYS A 404 -9.44 -22.58 1.67
N ILE A 405 -8.73 -22.11 2.70
CA ILE A 405 -7.56 -21.24 2.57
C ILE A 405 -6.36 -21.93 3.22
N GLU A 406 -5.23 -21.96 2.53
CA GLU A 406 -3.94 -22.35 3.09
C GLU A 406 -2.96 -21.16 2.98
N ASP A 407 -2.41 -20.71 4.10
CA ASP A 407 -1.50 -19.56 4.13
C ASP A 407 -0.15 -19.94 4.71
N THR A 408 0.82 -20.18 3.82
CA THR A 408 2.20 -20.51 4.17
C THR A 408 3.13 -19.30 4.03
N ARG A 409 2.59 -18.09 3.85
CA ARG A 409 3.42 -16.89 3.67
C ARG A 409 4.24 -16.59 4.92
N LEU A 410 5.42 -16.00 4.69
CA LEU A 410 6.33 -15.63 5.77
C LEU A 410 5.66 -14.60 6.69
N HIS A 411 5.85 -14.77 7.99
CA HIS A 411 5.44 -13.80 9.00
C HIS A 411 6.55 -12.75 9.18
N ALA A 412 6.15 -11.51 9.48
CA ALA A 412 7.08 -10.44 9.82
C ALA A 412 7.98 -10.83 11.00
N GLU A 413 9.29 -10.67 10.84
CA GLU A 413 10.35 -10.89 11.84
C GLU A 413 10.39 -12.31 12.44
N ARG A 414 9.66 -13.27 11.88
CA ARG A 414 9.67 -14.67 12.33
C ARG A 414 10.46 -15.52 11.34
N PRO A 415 11.59 -16.14 11.77
CA PRO A 415 12.33 -17.05 10.92
C PRO A 415 11.52 -18.29 10.53
N ASP A 416 11.55 -18.65 9.24
CA ASP A 416 11.14 -19.97 8.74
C ASP A 416 12.39 -20.79 8.43
N ARG A 417 12.46 -22.00 9.00
CA ARG A 417 13.61 -22.90 8.87
C ARG A 417 13.20 -24.15 8.11
N ARG A 418 13.97 -24.49 7.07
CA ARG A 418 13.78 -25.69 6.25
C ARG A 418 15.08 -26.49 6.20
N VAL A 419 14.94 -27.80 6.18
CA VAL A 419 16.06 -28.73 6.09
C VAL A 419 15.82 -29.66 4.90
N PHE A 420 16.88 -29.88 4.14
CA PHE A 420 16.91 -30.75 2.97
C PHE A 420 18.09 -31.70 3.09
N LEU A 421 17.86 -32.98 2.85
CA LEU A 421 18.89 -34.01 2.84
C LEU A 421 19.04 -34.53 1.41
N PHE A 422 20.24 -34.39 0.85
CA PHE A 422 20.62 -34.95 -0.43
C PHE A 422 21.50 -36.19 -0.25
N SER A 423 21.59 -36.99 -1.31
CA SER A 423 22.47 -38.16 -1.36
C SER A 423 23.93 -37.78 -0.98
N PRO A 424 24.70 -38.70 -0.36
CA PRO A 424 26.13 -38.51 -0.09
C PRO A 424 26.97 -38.02 -1.29
N SER A 425 26.53 -38.30 -2.52
CA SER A 425 27.19 -37.87 -3.76
C SER A 425 27.11 -36.36 -4.04
N ALA A 426 26.24 -35.62 -3.34
CA ALA A 426 26.14 -34.17 -3.54
C ALA A 426 27.45 -33.45 -3.14
N ARG A 427 27.88 -32.52 -4.00
CA ARG A 427 29.07 -31.70 -3.81
C ARG A 427 28.78 -30.22 -3.79
N ARG A 428 27.82 -29.77 -4.60
CA ARG A 428 27.45 -28.37 -4.73
C ARG A 428 25.95 -28.21 -4.58
N VAL A 429 25.51 -27.09 -4.02
CA VAL A 429 24.10 -26.70 -3.90
C VAL A 429 23.89 -25.27 -4.35
N SER A 430 22.76 -25.02 -4.99
CA SER A 430 22.20 -23.69 -5.21
C SER A 430 20.86 -23.60 -4.51
N VAL A 431 20.69 -22.54 -3.72
CA VAL A 431 19.47 -22.20 -2.99
C VAL A 431 18.98 -20.87 -3.54
N GLN A 432 17.80 -20.87 -4.14
CA GLN A 432 17.20 -19.70 -4.78
C GLN A 432 15.86 -19.37 -4.14
N LEU A 433 15.63 -18.08 -3.90
CA LEU A 433 14.33 -17.55 -3.49
C LEU A 433 13.76 -16.72 -4.63
N TRP A 434 12.67 -17.20 -5.21
CA TRP A 434 11.96 -16.55 -6.31
C TRP A 434 10.69 -15.87 -5.79
N TYR A 435 10.35 -14.71 -6.34
CA TYR A 435 9.08 -14.02 -6.13
C TYR A 435 8.25 -14.07 -7.41
N ARG A 436 6.98 -14.39 -7.29
CA ARG A 436 6.01 -14.36 -8.38
C ARG A 436 4.87 -13.41 -8.06
N ARG A 437 4.52 -12.58 -9.03
CA ARG A 437 3.36 -11.68 -8.98
C ARG A 437 2.04 -12.41 -9.26
N PHE A 438 2.11 -13.44 -10.10
CA PHE A 438 0.99 -14.25 -10.58
C PHE A 438 1.39 -15.72 -10.65
N TRP A 439 0.40 -16.61 -10.61
CA TRP A 439 0.62 -18.00 -10.97
C TRP A 439 1.00 -18.13 -12.45
N GLN A 440 1.83 -19.14 -12.77
CA GLN A 440 2.31 -19.38 -14.12
C GLN A 440 1.14 -19.55 -15.11
N GLU A 441 0.10 -20.30 -14.72
CA GLU A 441 -1.11 -20.52 -15.52
C GLU A 441 -1.94 -19.26 -15.78
N VAL A 442 -1.73 -18.20 -15.00
CA VAL A 442 -2.37 -16.89 -15.21
C VAL A 442 -1.53 -16.02 -16.14
N ALA A 443 -0.20 -16.03 -15.93
CA ALA A 443 0.74 -15.17 -16.64
C ALA A 443 1.08 -15.67 -18.05
N ASP A 444 1.36 -16.97 -18.22
CA ASP A 444 1.84 -17.54 -19.47
C ASP A 444 0.81 -17.40 -20.61
N PRO A 445 -0.49 -17.73 -20.43
CA PRO A 445 -1.47 -17.51 -21.48
C PRO A 445 -1.61 -16.03 -21.85
N ARG A 446 -1.28 -15.10 -20.95
CA ARG A 446 -1.33 -13.65 -21.20
C ARG A 446 -0.05 -13.09 -21.83
N GLY A 447 0.97 -13.92 -22.04
CA GLY A 447 2.27 -13.49 -22.53
C GLY A 447 3.00 -12.53 -21.58
N TRP A 448 2.66 -12.55 -20.29
CA TRP A 448 3.35 -11.73 -19.30
C TRP A 448 4.68 -12.40 -18.97
N THR A 449 5.79 -11.73 -19.30
CA THR A 449 7.14 -12.28 -19.10
C THR A 449 7.80 -11.78 -17.81
N ASP A 450 7.39 -10.62 -17.30
CA ASP A 450 7.92 -9.99 -16.09
C ASP A 450 7.06 -10.28 -14.84
N TYR A 451 6.71 -11.56 -14.63
CA TYR A 451 5.92 -11.99 -13.47
C TYR A 451 6.73 -12.72 -12.40
N GLU A 452 7.93 -13.19 -12.71
CA GLU A 452 8.81 -13.94 -11.82
C GLU A 452 10.18 -13.27 -11.70
N PHE A 453 10.72 -13.20 -10.48
CA PHE A 453 11.97 -12.51 -10.18
C PHE A 453 12.81 -13.30 -9.19
N LEU A 454 14.12 -13.45 -9.46
CA LEU A 454 15.06 -13.98 -8.48
C LEU A 454 15.37 -12.92 -7.43
N VAL A 455 14.93 -13.18 -6.20
CA VAL A 455 15.15 -12.30 -5.04
C VAL A 455 16.55 -12.53 -4.49
N ALA A 456 16.88 -13.79 -4.15
CA ALA A 456 18.16 -14.15 -3.57
C ALA A 456 18.66 -15.48 -4.11
N GLU A 457 19.98 -15.62 -4.25
CA GLU A 457 20.65 -16.89 -4.53
C GLU A 457 21.82 -17.07 -3.56
N ARG A 458 22.02 -18.29 -3.09
CA ARG A 458 23.20 -18.72 -2.33
C ARG A 458 23.71 -20.02 -2.92
N LYS A 459 25.01 -20.08 -3.18
CA LYS A 459 25.69 -21.30 -3.63
C LYS A 459 26.65 -21.74 -2.52
N ALA A 460 26.68 -23.03 -2.27
CA ALA A 460 27.62 -23.63 -1.32
C ALA A 460 28.16 -24.95 -1.87
N ALA A 461 29.30 -25.36 -1.35
CA ALA A 461 29.87 -26.67 -1.58
C ALA A 461 30.04 -27.38 -0.24
N TRP A 462 29.82 -28.68 -0.22
CA TRP A 462 30.24 -29.49 0.91
C TRP A 462 31.71 -29.82 0.72
N ARG A 463 32.47 -29.68 1.81
CA ARG A 463 33.83 -30.21 1.88
C ARG A 463 33.80 -31.75 1.86
#